data_AF-A0A964VRF7-F1
#
_entry.id   AF-A0A964VRF7-F1
#
_cell.length_a   1.000
_cell.length_b   1.000
_cell.length_c   1.000
_cell.angle_alpha   90.00
_cell.angle_beta   90.00
_cell.angle_gamma   90.00
#
_symmetry.space_group_name_H-M   'P 1'
#
loop_
_entity.id
_entity.type
_entity.pdbx_description
1 polymer ?
#
loop_
_entity_poly.entity_id
_entity_poly.type
_entity_poly.pdbx_seq_one_letter_code
_entity_poly.pdbx_strand_id
1 'polypeptide(L)'
;MIDRVGGQFHDDPTNRNNVPQHREVMKWANVYSSGILTAATILLTVTPLHADLYSGNGGTGFGGPLGTGSLTLTDNGTTISGLFTRGAGNHNDMVVIYIDSVVGGFSTTGLFNDQDDDLRRSVSGVGGFGRSTVNFAPGFLADYAIAIHNNNFTFGGLWSLANGGNLSLPFQTSVNLSGGGNGAASYTFDFDFSEIGLGGATPFNFVVTYTSESGFRSNEAIGASDAPGGNVNIAAGNLNFSDFLIYPVPEPSSLALAGLGALALSVLRRNRK
;
A
#
# COMPACT_ATOMS: atom_id res chain seq x y z
N MET A 1 85.69 -18.64 40.15
CA MET A 1 84.33 -19.25 40.12
C MET A 1 83.47 -18.40 41.05
N ILE A 2 82.24 -18.08 40.63
CA ILE A 2 81.18 -17.38 41.39
C ILE A 2 81.28 -15.84 41.47
N ASP A 3 80.16 -15.21 41.05
CA ASP A 3 79.83 -13.77 40.96
C ASP A 3 79.64 -13.09 42.34
N ARG A 4 80.04 -11.82 42.54
CA ARG A 4 79.34 -10.56 42.17
C ARG A 4 77.98 -10.37 42.86
N VAL A 5 77.93 -9.64 43.99
CA VAL A 5 77.94 -8.16 44.16
C VAL A 5 76.55 -7.54 43.98
N GLY A 6 75.96 -7.13 45.10
CA GLY A 6 75.02 -6.00 45.16
C GLY A 6 75.77 -4.74 45.63
N GLY A 7 75.36 -3.57 45.15
CA GLY A 7 75.96 -2.30 45.54
C GLY A 7 74.97 -1.14 45.39
N GLN A 8 74.70 -0.43 46.49
CA GLN A 8 73.97 0.83 46.50
C GLN A 8 74.96 2.01 46.55
N PHE A 9 74.75 3.00 45.70
CA PHE A 9 75.25 4.38 45.77
C PHE A 9 74.15 5.21 45.06
N HIS A 10 73.42 6.15 45.66
CA HIS A 10 73.71 7.24 46.61
C HIS A 10 74.53 8.38 46.00
N ASP A 11 74.00 9.58 46.19
CA ASP A 11 74.07 10.75 45.31
C ASP A 11 75.40 11.52 45.36
N ASP A 12 75.67 12.33 44.31
CA ASP A 12 76.49 13.55 44.44
C ASP A 12 76.00 14.64 43.47
N PRO A 13 75.61 15.84 43.95
CA PRO A 13 75.06 16.90 43.10
C PRO A 13 76.10 17.96 42.73
N THR A 14 76.52 17.99 41.45
CA THR A 14 77.34 19.12 40.94
C THR A 14 76.80 19.76 39.66
N ASN A 15 76.42 21.03 39.80
CA ASN A 15 76.95 22.11 38.97
C ASN A 15 76.68 22.07 37.44
N ARG A 16 75.75 22.94 36.98
CA ARG A 16 76.13 24.09 36.15
C ARG A 16 75.04 25.14 36.03
N ASN A 17 75.33 26.33 36.57
CA ASN A 17 74.66 27.56 36.19
C ASN A 17 74.97 27.89 34.72
N ASN A 18 73.96 28.25 33.94
CA ASN A 18 74.15 29.19 32.84
C ASN A 18 72.87 30.02 32.69
N VAL A 19 73.02 31.35 32.75
CA VAL A 19 71.92 32.32 32.90
C VAL A 19 71.78 33.15 31.59
N PRO A 20 70.90 34.16 31.51
CA PRO A 20 69.69 34.16 30.68
C PRO A 20 69.85 34.93 29.34
N GLN A 21 68.86 34.86 28.44
CA GLN A 21 68.50 35.98 27.55
C GLN A 21 67.02 35.96 27.11
N HIS A 22 66.30 37.03 27.45
CA HIS A 22 65.25 37.72 26.67
C HIS A 22 64.39 36.95 25.64
N ARG A 23 63.09 36.77 25.94
CA ARG A 23 61.98 37.65 25.46
C ARG A 23 60.61 37.14 25.90
N GLU A 24 59.78 38.02 26.45
CA GLU A 24 58.33 37.75 26.51
C GLU A 24 57.71 37.85 25.12
N VAL A 25 56.84 36.88 24.79
CA VAL A 25 55.62 37.15 24.01
C VAL A 25 54.51 36.28 24.60
N MET A 26 53.60 36.87 25.38
CA MET A 26 52.29 36.25 25.60
C MET A 26 51.58 36.10 24.25
N LYS A 27 51.10 34.90 23.93
CA LYS A 27 49.92 34.74 23.07
C LYS A 27 49.16 33.47 23.42
N TRP A 28 47.91 33.68 23.79
CA TRP A 28 46.94 32.65 24.10
C TRP A 28 46.66 31.80 22.87
N ALA A 29 46.75 30.49 23.00
CA ALA A 29 46.18 29.53 22.06
C ALA A 29 45.12 28.70 22.81
N ASN A 30 43.90 29.23 22.84
CA ASN A 30 42.73 28.44 23.16
C ASN A 30 42.61 27.25 22.19
N VAL A 31 42.08 26.12 22.68
CA VAL A 31 40.97 25.32 22.11
C VAL A 31 40.98 25.22 20.56
N TYR A 32 41.05 24.04 19.92
CA TYR A 32 40.00 23.02 19.95
C TYR A 32 40.55 21.59 19.99
N SER A 33 40.05 20.82 20.95
CA SER A 33 40.14 19.36 20.97
C SER A 33 39.42 18.74 19.77
N SER A 34 40.01 17.70 19.19
CA SER A 34 39.48 16.97 18.04
C SER A 34 38.12 16.33 18.34
N GLY A 35 37.05 16.97 17.86
CA GLY A 35 35.67 16.53 18.02
C GLY A 35 34.93 16.48 16.69
N ILE A 36 35.45 15.74 15.70
CA ILE A 36 34.69 15.42 14.49
C ILE A 36 33.66 14.36 14.85
N LEU A 37 32.54 14.83 15.38
CA LEU A 37 31.35 14.01 15.60
C LEU A 37 30.78 13.68 14.22
N THR A 38 31.11 12.48 13.71
CA THR A 38 30.56 12.00 12.44
C THR A 38 29.12 11.58 12.67
N ALA A 39 28.21 12.55 12.60
CA ALA A 39 26.78 12.29 12.64
C ALA A 39 26.36 11.54 11.37
N ALA A 40 26.35 10.22 11.45
CA ALA A 40 25.74 9.36 10.45
C ALA A 40 24.21 9.55 10.55
N THR A 41 23.68 10.52 9.80
CA THR A 41 22.24 10.71 9.67
C THR A 41 21.65 9.51 8.94
N ILE A 42 21.12 8.54 9.68
CA ILE A 42 20.24 7.52 9.13
C ILE A 42 19.00 8.27 8.65
N LEU A 43 18.92 8.50 7.34
CA LEU A 43 17.73 9.04 6.70
C LEU A 43 16.69 7.91 6.69
N LEU A 44 15.88 7.83 7.75
CA LEU A 44 14.68 7.00 7.74
C LEU A 44 13.79 7.53 6.61
N THR A 45 13.73 6.80 5.50
CA THR A 45 12.82 7.11 4.39
C THR A 45 11.41 6.77 4.84
N VAL A 46 10.77 7.71 5.53
CA VAL A 46 9.32 7.69 5.72
C VAL A 46 8.72 7.82 4.33
N THR A 47 8.26 6.69 3.78
CA THR A 47 7.42 6.69 2.58
C THR A 47 6.18 7.51 2.91
N PRO A 48 5.87 8.59 2.18
CA PRO A 48 4.60 9.27 2.36
C PRO A 48 3.50 8.26 1.99
N LEU A 49 2.61 7.94 2.93
CA LEU A 49 1.37 7.24 2.57
C LEU A 49 0.62 8.14 1.59
N HIS A 50 0.60 7.75 0.32
CA HIS A 50 -0.39 8.24 -0.61
C HIS A 50 -1.74 7.63 -0.22
N ALA A 51 -2.81 8.41 -0.36
CA ALA A 51 -4.15 7.98 0.02
C ALA A 51 -5.13 8.48 -1.02
N ASP A 52 -5.39 7.64 -2.01
CA ASP A 52 -6.36 7.94 -3.06
C ASP A 52 -7.77 7.59 -2.60
N LEU A 53 -8.67 8.57 -2.72
CA LEU A 53 -10.09 8.43 -2.38
C LEU A 53 -10.90 8.22 -3.67
N TYR A 54 -11.55 7.06 -3.77
CA TYR A 54 -12.39 6.68 -4.88
C TYR A 54 -13.85 6.62 -4.43
N SER A 55 -14.66 7.58 -4.89
CA SER A 55 -16.08 7.67 -4.55
C SER A 55 -16.94 6.70 -5.36
N GLY A 56 -18.00 6.18 -4.74
CA GLY A 56 -19.05 5.45 -5.44
C GLY A 56 -19.80 6.31 -6.47
N ASN A 57 -20.44 5.64 -7.42
CA ASN A 57 -21.16 6.22 -8.56
C ASN A 57 -22.51 6.89 -8.22
N GLY A 58 -22.88 7.01 -6.95
CA GLY A 58 -24.17 7.48 -6.48
C GLY A 58 -25.30 6.44 -6.55
N GLY A 59 -25.00 5.20 -6.96
CA GLY A 59 -25.97 4.11 -7.00
C GLY A 59 -26.55 3.80 -5.62
N THR A 60 -27.79 3.29 -5.60
CA THR A 60 -28.51 2.94 -4.37
C THR A 60 -29.31 1.64 -4.49
N GLY A 61 -29.00 0.82 -5.50
CA GLY A 61 -29.80 -0.35 -5.86
C GLY A 61 -29.94 -1.40 -4.77
N PHE A 62 -28.96 -1.56 -3.88
CA PHE A 62 -29.02 -2.37 -2.65
C PHE A 62 -28.93 -1.50 -1.37
N GLY A 63 -29.37 -0.24 -1.46
CA GLY A 63 -29.42 0.72 -0.35
C GLY A 63 -28.30 1.77 -0.32
N GLY A 64 -27.32 1.68 -1.23
CA GLY A 64 -26.20 2.61 -1.35
C GLY A 64 -24.90 2.32 -0.58
N PRO A 65 -24.63 1.14 0.02
CA PRO A 65 -23.44 0.95 0.85
C PRO A 65 -22.13 1.13 0.07
N LEU A 66 -22.09 0.75 -1.21
CA LEU A 66 -20.96 1.02 -2.10
C LEU A 66 -21.18 2.29 -2.90
N GLY A 67 -22.36 2.46 -3.52
CA GLY A 67 -22.61 3.54 -4.48
C GLY A 67 -22.61 4.93 -3.86
N THR A 68 -22.97 5.07 -2.58
CA THR A 68 -22.83 6.32 -1.82
C THR A 68 -21.66 6.29 -0.81
N GLY A 69 -20.86 5.23 -0.86
CA GLY A 69 -19.64 5.07 -0.05
C GLY A 69 -18.37 5.47 -0.81
N SER A 70 -17.23 5.05 -0.29
CA SER A 70 -15.93 5.25 -0.93
C SER A 70 -14.93 4.15 -0.56
N LEU A 71 -13.93 3.96 -1.42
CA LEU A 71 -12.74 3.17 -1.15
C LEU A 71 -11.55 4.13 -1.02
N THR A 72 -10.75 4.00 0.03
CA THR A 72 -9.40 4.58 0.07
C THR A 72 -8.38 3.46 -0.11
N LEU A 73 -7.39 3.66 -0.98
CA LEU A 73 -6.22 2.79 -1.08
C LEU A 73 -4.96 3.56 -0.64
N THR A 74 -4.08 2.89 0.08
CA THR A 74 -2.75 3.37 0.49
C THR A 74 -1.74 2.23 0.34
N ASP A 75 -0.44 2.53 0.29
CA ASP A 75 0.60 1.49 0.33
C ASP A 75 1.85 1.91 1.11
N ASN A 76 2.70 0.92 1.41
CA ASN A 76 3.99 1.08 2.09
C ASN A 76 5.20 0.68 1.22
N GLY A 77 5.00 0.50 -0.10
CA GLY A 77 5.98 -0.05 -1.04
C GLY A 77 5.91 -1.57 -1.24
N THR A 78 5.22 -2.31 -0.37
CA THR A 78 5.09 -3.79 -0.39
C THR A 78 3.64 -4.25 -0.28
N THR A 79 2.93 -3.70 0.70
CA THR A 79 1.53 -4.00 1.04
C THR A 79 0.65 -2.82 0.70
N ILE A 80 -0.48 -3.10 0.05
CA ILE A 80 -1.58 -2.17 -0.20
C ILE A 80 -2.60 -2.35 0.93
N SER A 81 -3.00 -1.26 1.57
CA SER A 81 -4.07 -1.24 2.57
C SER A 81 -5.30 -0.53 2.00
N GLY A 82 -6.42 -1.23 1.98
CA GLY A 82 -7.73 -0.71 1.61
C GLY A 82 -8.58 -0.34 2.82
N LEU A 83 -9.31 0.78 2.70
CA LEU A 83 -10.34 1.22 3.63
C LEU A 83 -11.64 1.45 2.85
N PHE A 84 -12.56 0.49 2.92
CA PHE A 84 -13.92 0.68 2.42
C PHE A 84 -14.73 1.45 3.47
N THR A 85 -15.17 2.66 3.15
CA THR A 85 -16.10 3.45 3.97
C THR A 85 -17.51 3.33 3.38
N ARG A 86 -18.42 2.79 4.18
CA ARG A 86 -19.79 2.48 3.77
C ARG A 86 -20.62 3.75 3.64
N GLY A 87 -21.41 3.82 2.56
CA GLY A 87 -22.42 4.86 2.35
C GLY A 87 -23.70 4.66 3.19
N ALA A 88 -24.85 4.98 2.62
CA ALA A 88 -26.16 4.62 3.17
C ALA A 88 -26.40 3.09 3.12
N GLY A 89 -27.27 2.54 3.98
CA GLY A 89 -27.60 1.11 3.98
C GLY A 89 -26.49 0.18 4.48
N ASN A 90 -26.83 -1.03 4.95
CA ASN A 90 -25.84 -1.96 5.51
C ASN A 90 -25.02 -2.69 4.43
N HIS A 91 -23.78 -3.07 4.76
CA HIS A 91 -22.92 -3.91 3.93
C HIS A 91 -23.36 -5.39 4.04
N ASN A 92 -24.52 -5.68 3.45
CA ASN A 92 -25.15 -7.01 3.48
C ASN A 92 -24.63 -7.97 2.40
N ASP A 93 -24.02 -7.44 1.35
CA ASP A 93 -23.61 -8.12 0.12
C ASP A 93 -22.10 -7.91 -0.12
N MET A 94 -21.53 -8.50 -1.17
CA MET A 94 -20.10 -8.50 -1.42
C MET A 94 -19.66 -7.23 -2.16
N VAL A 95 -18.61 -6.58 -1.65
CA VAL A 95 -17.82 -5.64 -2.44
C VAL A 95 -16.77 -6.43 -3.20
N VAL A 96 -16.79 -6.32 -4.53
CA VAL A 96 -15.87 -7.03 -5.44
C VAL A 96 -15.04 -6.02 -6.20
N ILE A 97 -13.73 -6.07 -6.02
CA ILE A 97 -12.72 -5.23 -6.70
C ILE A 97 -12.07 -6.10 -7.77
N TYR A 98 -12.23 -5.76 -9.05
CA TYR A 98 -11.50 -6.39 -10.14
C TYR A 98 -10.22 -5.60 -10.39
N ILE A 99 -9.11 -6.30 -10.62
CA ILE A 99 -7.77 -5.74 -10.76
C ILE A 99 -7.16 -6.22 -12.08
N ASP A 100 -6.64 -5.26 -12.85
CA ASP A 100 -5.83 -5.46 -14.06
C ASP A 100 -4.42 -4.93 -13.73
N SER A 101 -3.43 -5.81 -13.82
CA SER A 101 -2.12 -5.63 -13.18
C SER A 101 -0.98 -6.34 -13.92
N VAL A 102 -1.28 -7.36 -14.71
CA VAL A 102 -0.30 -8.12 -15.50
C VAL A 102 -0.78 -8.27 -16.94
N VAL A 103 0.10 -8.71 -17.84
CA VAL A 103 -0.29 -8.91 -19.25
C VAL A 103 -1.14 -10.17 -19.35
N GLY A 104 -2.44 -10.01 -19.53
CA GLY A 104 -3.36 -11.14 -19.67
C GLY A 104 -4.82 -10.73 -19.52
N GLY A 105 -5.46 -11.35 -18.53
CA GLY A 105 -6.79 -10.98 -18.05
C GLY A 105 -7.99 -11.21 -18.98
N PHE A 106 -9.14 -10.71 -18.51
CA PHE A 106 -10.45 -10.88 -19.12
C PHE A 106 -11.16 -9.54 -19.29
N SER A 107 -11.74 -9.28 -20.46
CA SER A 107 -12.56 -8.09 -20.73
C SER A 107 -14.01 -8.19 -20.24
N THR A 108 -14.42 -9.34 -19.70
CA THR A 108 -15.77 -9.60 -19.20
C THR A 108 -15.81 -10.76 -18.21
N THR A 109 -16.73 -10.73 -17.25
CA THR A 109 -17.02 -11.87 -16.37
C THR A 109 -17.91 -12.93 -17.02
N GLY A 110 -18.33 -12.73 -18.28
CA GLY A 110 -19.35 -13.53 -18.97
C GLY A 110 -19.10 -15.04 -19.07
N LEU A 111 -17.86 -15.49 -18.87
CA LEU A 111 -17.44 -16.90 -18.92
C LEU A 111 -16.96 -17.45 -17.55
N PHE A 112 -16.95 -16.65 -16.50
CA PHE A 112 -16.69 -17.12 -15.13
C PHE A 112 -17.92 -17.87 -14.62
N ASN A 113 -17.77 -19.10 -14.13
CA ASN A 113 -18.90 -19.88 -13.59
C ASN A 113 -18.52 -20.63 -12.30
N ASP A 114 -17.71 -19.99 -11.46
CA ASP A 114 -17.37 -20.49 -10.14
C ASP A 114 -18.43 -20.02 -9.12
N GLN A 115 -19.13 -20.97 -8.53
CA GLN A 115 -20.23 -20.75 -7.59
C GLN A 115 -20.03 -21.46 -6.24
N ASP A 116 -18.82 -21.99 -6.00
CA ASP A 116 -18.53 -22.93 -4.90
C ASP A 116 -18.74 -22.32 -3.51
N ASP A 117 -18.37 -21.04 -3.36
CA ASP A 117 -18.67 -20.20 -2.20
C ASP A 117 -19.26 -18.85 -2.65
N ASP A 118 -19.82 -18.11 -1.69
CA ASP A 118 -20.57 -16.89 -1.98
C ASP A 118 -19.69 -15.74 -2.51
N LEU A 119 -18.40 -15.72 -2.15
CA LEU A 119 -17.45 -14.73 -2.63
C LEU A 119 -17.06 -15.03 -4.09
N ARG A 120 -16.71 -16.27 -4.42
CA ARG A 120 -16.50 -16.73 -5.80
C ARG A 120 -17.73 -16.50 -6.68
N ARG A 121 -18.92 -16.72 -6.13
CA ARG A 121 -20.20 -16.47 -6.82
C ARG A 121 -20.38 -14.98 -7.15
N SER A 122 -20.01 -14.10 -6.22
CA SER A 122 -20.05 -12.64 -6.40
C SER A 122 -19.05 -12.15 -7.47
N VAL A 123 -17.85 -12.74 -7.54
CA VAL A 123 -16.82 -12.49 -8.58
C VAL A 123 -17.28 -13.00 -9.95
N SER A 124 -17.83 -14.21 -10.01
CA SER A 124 -18.34 -14.76 -11.27
C SER A 124 -19.59 -14.02 -11.76
N GLY A 125 -20.37 -13.42 -10.85
CA GLY A 125 -21.64 -12.77 -11.16
C GLY A 125 -22.70 -13.75 -11.67
N VAL A 126 -22.70 -15.00 -11.21
CA VAL A 126 -23.63 -16.02 -11.68
C VAL A 126 -24.10 -16.89 -10.51
N GLY A 127 -25.40 -17.17 -10.46
CA GLY A 127 -25.99 -17.98 -9.41
C GLY A 127 -27.27 -18.67 -9.88
N GLY A 128 -27.99 -19.31 -8.96
CA GLY A 128 -29.21 -20.07 -9.25
C GLY A 128 -30.35 -19.29 -9.92
N PHE A 129 -30.25 -17.97 -10.00
CA PHE A 129 -31.22 -17.11 -10.69
C PHE A 129 -30.80 -16.71 -12.11
N GLY A 130 -29.50 -16.59 -12.40
CA GLY A 130 -29.00 -16.10 -13.68
C GLY A 130 -27.58 -15.52 -13.60
N ARG A 131 -27.19 -14.74 -14.61
CA ARG A 131 -25.87 -14.10 -14.72
C ARG A 131 -25.99 -12.57 -14.78
N SER A 132 -25.41 -11.88 -13.80
CA SER A 132 -25.02 -10.48 -13.91
C SER A 132 -23.61 -10.40 -14.51
N THR A 133 -23.49 -9.95 -15.75
CA THR A 133 -22.18 -9.79 -16.40
C THR A 133 -21.59 -8.42 -16.08
N VAL A 134 -20.29 -8.36 -15.77
CA VAL A 134 -19.52 -7.11 -15.93
C VAL A 134 -18.83 -7.16 -17.28
N ASN A 135 -18.96 -6.11 -18.08
CA ASN A 135 -18.07 -5.85 -19.21
C ASN A 135 -17.15 -4.71 -18.80
N PHE A 136 -15.85 -4.93 -18.89
CA PHE A 136 -14.87 -3.93 -18.52
C PHE A 136 -14.63 -2.93 -19.65
N ALA A 137 -14.10 -1.76 -19.29
CA ALA A 137 -13.80 -0.72 -20.26
C ALA A 137 -12.72 -1.16 -21.25
N PRO A 138 -12.72 -0.67 -22.51
CA PRO A 138 -11.67 -0.98 -23.47
C PRO A 138 -10.27 -0.64 -22.93
N GLY A 139 -9.38 -1.63 -22.92
CA GLY A 139 -8.03 -1.50 -22.35
C GLY A 139 -7.90 -2.01 -20.92
N PHE A 140 -9.00 -2.36 -20.24
CA PHE A 140 -8.99 -3.07 -18.96
C PHE A 140 -9.14 -4.58 -19.15
N LEU A 141 -8.21 -5.37 -18.63
CA LEU A 141 -8.26 -6.83 -18.69
C LEU A 141 -8.04 -7.41 -17.29
N ALA A 142 -9.13 -7.78 -16.61
CA ALA A 142 -9.08 -8.22 -15.22
C ALA A 142 -8.26 -9.52 -15.07
N ASP A 143 -7.22 -9.50 -14.24
CA ASP A 143 -6.39 -10.66 -13.90
C ASP A 143 -6.78 -11.26 -12.54
N TYR A 144 -7.15 -10.40 -11.58
CA TYR A 144 -7.45 -10.77 -10.20
C TYR A 144 -8.77 -10.15 -9.74
N ALA A 145 -9.36 -10.71 -8.70
CA ALA A 145 -10.43 -10.08 -7.95
C ALA A 145 -10.26 -10.25 -6.45
N ILE A 146 -10.51 -9.18 -5.71
CA ILE A 146 -10.76 -9.22 -4.26
C ILE A 146 -12.27 -9.24 -4.06
N ALA A 147 -12.76 -10.08 -3.17
CA ALA A 147 -14.14 -10.00 -2.69
C ALA A 147 -14.16 -10.02 -1.15
N ILE A 148 -14.88 -9.06 -0.57
CA ILE A 148 -15.02 -8.88 0.88
C ILE A 148 -16.50 -8.93 1.28
N HIS A 149 -16.77 -9.53 2.44
CA HIS A 149 -18.11 -9.66 2.99
C HIS A 149 -18.08 -9.62 4.52
N ASN A 150 -19.08 -8.95 5.12
CA ASN A 150 -19.14 -8.78 6.57
C ASN A 150 -20.58 -8.91 7.13
N ASN A 151 -21.34 -9.84 6.56
CA ASN A 151 -22.70 -10.18 6.95
C ASN A 151 -22.77 -11.70 7.17
N ASN A 152 -23.31 -12.15 8.31
CA ASN A 152 -23.26 -13.56 8.79
C ASN A 152 -21.85 -14.17 9.02
N PHE A 153 -20.85 -13.79 8.23
CA PHE A 153 -19.42 -14.06 8.42
C PHE A 153 -18.58 -12.84 8.04
N THR A 154 -17.37 -12.75 8.57
CA THR A 154 -16.37 -11.72 8.24
C THR A 154 -15.22 -12.39 7.52
N PHE A 155 -15.14 -12.27 6.19
CA PHE A 155 -14.03 -12.81 5.41
C PHE A 155 -13.82 -12.02 4.12
N GLY A 156 -12.56 -11.92 3.70
CA GLY A 156 -12.16 -11.37 2.42
C GLY A 156 -11.05 -12.19 1.81
N GLY A 157 -11.15 -12.46 0.51
CA GLY A 157 -10.13 -13.21 -0.23
C GLY A 157 -9.68 -12.50 -1.49
N LEU A 158 -8.54 -12.93 -2.00
CA LEU A 158 -8.01 -12.61 -3.33
C LEU A 158 -8.02 -13.89 -4.18
N TRP A 159 -8.50 -13.77 -5.42
CA TRP A 159 -8.48 -14.83 -6.42
C TRP A 159 -7.83 -14.33 -7.70
N SER A 160 -7.08 -15.21 -8.39
CA SER A 160 -6.80 -15.00 -9.81
C SER A 160 -8.02 -15.40 -10.62
N LEU A 161 -8.26 -14.71 -11.73
CA LEU A 161 -9.42 -14.95 -12.58
C LEU A 161 -9.14 -16.05 -13.61
N ALA A 162 -10.16 -16.87 -13.87
CA ALA A 162 -10.12 -17.91 -14.90
C ALA A 162 -11.53 -18.34 -15.31
N ASN A 163 -11.67 -18.74 -16.56
CA ASN A 163 -12.87 -19.38 -17.08
C ASN A 163 -12.95 -20.84 -16.60
N GLY A 164 -14.15 -21.29 -16.22
CA GLY A 164 -14.40 -22.66 -15.77
C GLY A 164 -15.68 -22.75 -14.94
N GLY A 165 -15.88 -23.88 -14.25
CA GLY A 165 -16.99 -24.10 -13.31
C GLY A 165 -16.61 -23.80 -11.86
N ASN A 166 -17.26 -24.49 -10.91
CA ASN A 166 -16.86 -24.44 -9.50
C ASN A 166 -15.36 -24.72 -9.31
N LEU A 167 -14.75 -23.98 -8.38
CA LEU A 167 -13.31 -23.98 -8.08
C LEU A 167 -12.42 -23.56 -9.26
N SER A 168 -12.95 -22.95 -10.33
CA SER A 168 -12.12 -22.41 -11.41
C SER A 168 -11.36 -21.16 -11.03
N LEU A 169 -11.81 -20.40 -10.02
CA LEU A 169 -11.10 -19.23 -9.49
C LEU A 169 -10.09 -19.70 -8.43
N PRO A 170 -8.77 -19.74 -8.73
CA PRO A 170 -7.76 -20.15 -7.77
C PRO A 170 -7.61 -19.08 -6.69
N PHE A 171 -7.75 -19.51 -5.43
CA PHE A 171 -7.54 -18.66 -4.27
C PHE A 171 -6.04 -18.37 -4.12
N GLN A 172 -5.70 -17.10 -3.92
CA GLN A 172 -4.33 -16.64 -3.70
C GLN A 172 -4.07 -16.45 -2.21
N THR A 173 -4.86 -15.60 -1.56
CA THR A 173 -4.65 -15.19 -0.16
C THR A 173 -5.94 -14.72 0.50
N SER A 174 -5.91 -14.56 1.83
CA SER A 174 -6.94 -13.83 2.58
C SER A 174 -6.50 -12.38 2.71
N VAL A 175 -7.36 -11.42 2.37
CA VAL A 175 -7.01 -9.98 2.41
C VAL A 175 -7.16 -9.36 3.81
N ASN A 176 -6.94 -10.16 4.86
CA ASN A 176 -6.97 -9.74 6.28
C ASN A 176 -8.17 -8.85 6.68
N LEU A 177 -9.36 -9.11 6.11
CA LEU A 177 -10.56 -8.27 6.30
C LEU A 177 -10.89 -8.05 7.79
N SER A 178 -10.96 -6.79 8.18
CA SER A 178 -11.28 -6.33 9.54
C SER A 178 -12.40 -5.29 9.53
N GLY A 179 -13.19 -5.27 10.59
CA GLY A 179 -14.30 -4.34 10.80
C GLY A 179 -15.34 -4.92 11.76
N GLY A 180 -16.30 -4.10 12.19
CA GLY A 180 -17.51 -4.61 12.86
C GLY A 180 -18.43 -5.36 11.87
N GLY A 181 -19.58 -5.86 12.32
CA GLY A 181 -20.57 -6.44 11.37
C GLY A 181 -21.15 -5.40 10.40
N ASN A 182 -21.94 -5.86 9.42
CA ASN A 182 -22.55 -5.12 8.29
C ASN A 182 -23.02 -3.65 8.49
N GLY A 183 -23.39 -3.24 9.70
CA GLY A 183 -23.72 -1.85 10.04
C GLY A 183 -22.52 -0.92 10.27
N ALA A 184 -21.29 -1.44 10.36
CA ALA A 184 -20.08 -0.67 10.63
C ALA A 184 -19.86 0.42 9.57
N ALA A 185 -19.24 1.54 9.99
CA ALA A 185 -18.98 2.68 9.12
C ALA A 185 -17.86 2.40 8.10
N SER A 186 -16.90 1.55 8.46
CA SER A 186 -15.79 1.19 7.59
C SER A 186 -15.24 -0.20 7.86
N TYR A 187 -14.49 -0.70 6.87
CA TYR A 187 -13.86 -2.01 6.82
C TYR A 187 -12.45 -1.84 6.26
N THR A 188 -11.46 -2.52 6.83
CA THR A 188 -10.08 -2.51 6.35
C THR A 188 -9.72 -3.86 5.78
N PHE A 189 -8.88 -3.88 4.75
CA PHE A 189 -8.30 -5.10 4.19
C PHE A 189 -6.90 -4.76 3.66
N ASP A 190 -6.04 -5.76 3.49
CA ASP A 190 -4.70 -5.58 2.95
C ASP A 190 -4.25 -6.78 2.12
N PHE A 191 -3.34 -6.52 1.18
CA PHE A 191 -2.74 -7.51 0.29
C PHE A 191 -1.40 -6.98 -0.25
N ASP A 192 -0.48 -7.86 -0.60
CA ASP A 192 0.82 -7.48 -1.15
C ASP A 192 0.77 -7.32 -2.67
N PHE A 193 1.58 -6.39 -3.23
CA PHE A 193 1.76 -6.25 -4.68
C PHE A 193 2.09 -7.60 -5.36
N SER A 194 2.85 -8.47 -4.68
CA SER A 194 3.22 -9.78 -5.20
C SER A 194 2.05 -10.76 -5.36
N GLU A 195 0.96 -10.59 -4.60
CA GLU A 195 -0.22 -11.45 -4.66
C GLU A 195 -1.09 -11.14 -5.89
N ILE A 196 -0.99 -9.91 -6.43
CA ILE A 196 -1.50 -9.51 -7.75
C ILE A 196 -0.42 -9.53 -8.86
N GLY A 197 0.63 -10.34 -8.67
CA GLY A 197 1.63 -10.61 -9.71
C GLY A 197 2.64 -9.47 -9.97
N LEU A 198 2.63 -8.40 -9.18
CA LEU A 198 3.55 -7.26 -9.31
C LEU A 198 4.81 -7.45 -8.46
N GLY A 199 5.97 -7.16 -9.04
CA GLY A 199 7.28 -7.33 -8.39
C GLY A 199 7.63 -6.31 -7.30
N GLY A 200 6.65 -5.52 -6.85
CA GLY A 200 6.81 -4.36 -5.96
C GLY A 200 5.85 -3.24 -6.38
N ALA A 201 5.89 -2.11 -5.65
CA ALA A 201 4.97 -1.01 -5.87
C ALA A 201 5.03 -0.47 -7.31
N THR A 202 3.99 -0.82 -8.07
CA THR A 202 3.78 -0.50 -9.48
C THR A 202 2.32 -0.11 -9.65
N PRO A 203 1.97 0.90 -10.49
CA PRO A 203 0.58 1.23 -10.77
C PRO A 203 -0.20 0.05 -11.35
N PHE A 204 -1.46 -0.08 -10.96
CA PHE A 204 -2.41 -1.06 -11.50
C PHE A 204 -3.78 -0.42 -11.72
N ASN A 205 -4.59 -1.06 -12.57
CA ASN A 205 -5.93 -0.62 -12.88
C ASN A 205 -6.94 -1.38 -12.01
N PHE A 206 -8.04 -0.75 -11.60
CA PHE A 206 -9.14 -1.46 -10.94
C PHE A 206 -10.52 -0.85 -11.19
N VAL A 207 -11.56 -1.64 -10.91
CA VAL A 207 -12.96 -1.21 -10.80
C VAL A 207 -13.65 -1.97 -9.66
N VAL A 208 -14.70 -1.41 -9.07
CA VAL A 208 -15.41 -2.04 -7.93
C VAL A 208 -16.90 -2.18 -8.22
N THR A 209 -17.49 -3.30 -7.80
CA THR A 209 -18.92 -3.60 -7.93
C THR A 209 -19.50 -4.13 -6.63
N TYR A 210 -20.82 -4.01 -6.46
CA TYR A 210 -21.53 -4.57 -5.32
C TYR A 210 -22.46 -5.71 -5.76
N THR A 211 -22.26 -6.93 -5.25
CA THR A 211 -22.92 -8.15 -5.76
C THR A 211 -23.39 -9.04 -4.60
N SER A 212 -24.62 -9.55 -4.66
CA SER A 212 -25.20 -10.42 -3.63
C SER A 212 -24.60 -11.83 -3.65
N GLU A 213 -24.79 -12.55 -2.54
CA GLU A 213 -24.49 -13.99 -2.41
C GLU A 213 -25.14 -14.84 -3.52
N SER A 214 -26.25 -14.37 -4.10
CA SER A 214 -27.02 -15.03 -5.15
C SER A 214 -26.57 -14.66 -6.57
N GLY A 215 -25.54 -13.83 -6.73
CA GLY A 215 -25.02 -13.40 -8.03
C GLY A 215 -25.83 -12.27 -8.71
N PHE A 216 -26.74 -11.60 -7.99
CA PHE A 216 -27.36 -10.36 -8.46
C PHE A 216 -26.41 -9.19 -8.21
N ARG A 217 -26.16 -8.37 -9.23
CA ARG A 217 -25.31 -7.19 -9.08
C ARG A 217 -26.16 -5.93 -8.92
N SER A 218 -25.74 -5.06 -8.02
CA SER A 218 -26.34 -3.74 -7.84
C SER A 218 -25.99 -2.82 -9.00
N ASN A 219 -26.64 -1.66 -9.10
CA ASN A 219 -26.12 -0.53 -9.90
C ASN A 219 -25.05 0.28 -9.14
N GLU A 220 -24.62 -0.20 -7.97
CA GLU A 220 -23.56 0.40 -7.17
C GLU A 220 -22.18 -0.06 -7.64
N ALA A 221 -21.32 0.92 -7.95
CA ALA A 221 -19.97 0.70 -8.44
C ALA A 221 -19.02 1.84 -8.02
N ILE A 222 -17.71 1.58 -8.09
CA ILE A 222 -16.65 2.59 -8.08
C ILE A 222 -15.89 2.44 -9.41
N GLY A 223 -15.72 3.56 -10.12
CA GLY A 223 -15.29 3.59 -11.53
C GLY A 223 -16.44 3.98 -12.47
N ALA A 224 -16.11 4.57 -13.63
CA ALA A 224 -17.11 5.09 -14.56
C ALA A 224 -17.86 3.93 -15.26
N SER A 225 -19.16 3.83 -15.03
CA SER A 225 -20.01 2.76 -15.56
C SER A 225 -21.36 3.30 -16.02
N ASP A 226 -21.98 2.59 -16.95
CA ASP A 226 -23.33 2.87 -17.45
C ASP A 226 -24.45 2.38 -16.51
N ALA A 227 -24.09 2.11 -15.25
CA ALA A 227 -24.90 1.44 -14.25
C ALA A 227 -26.36 1.95 -14.29
N PRO A 228 -27.31 1.13 -14.78
CA PRO A 228 -28.66 1.61 -15.07
C PRO A 228 -29.36 2.11 -13.81
N GLY A 229 -30.49 2.80 -13.96
CA GLY A 229 -31.27 3.36 -12.85
C GLY A 229 -31.82 2.35 -11.82
N GLY A 230 -31.48 1.07 -11.93
CA GLY A 230 -31.77 0.00 -10.97
C GLY A 230 -30.83 -1.20 -11.16
N ASN A 231 -30.96 -2.23 -10.31
CA ASN A 231 -30.06 -3.38 -10.22
C ASN A 231 -29.87 -4.17 -11.53
N VAL A 232 -28.66 -4.73 -11.70
CA VAL A 232 -28.22 -5.50 -12.86
C VAL A 232 -28.52 -7.00 -12.67
N ASN A 233 -29.79 -7.35 -12.85
CA ASN A 233 -30.31 -8.67 -13.23
C ASN A 233 -31.86 -8.57 -13.28
N ILE A 234 -32.63 -9.31 -14.08
CA ILE A 234 -32.31 -10.35 -15.07
C ILE A 234 -32.74 -9.93 -16.50
N ALA A 235 -33.75 -9.08 -16.62
CA ALA A 235 -34.42 -8.77 -17.89
C ALA A 235 -33.90 -7.51 -18.61
N ALA A 236 -32.86 -6.85 -18.08
CA ALA A 236 -32.26 -5.66 -18.68
C ALA A 236 -30.80 -5.48 -18.25
N GLY A 237 -29.87 -5.73 -19.17
CA GLY A 237 -28.51 -5.17 -19.15
C GLY A 237 -27.41 -6.00 -18.47
N ASN A 238 -26.19 -5.68 -18.88
CA ASN A 238 -24.95 -5.97 -18.16
C ASN A 238 -24.53 -4.70 -17.40
N LEU A 239 -23.57 -4.79 -16.47
CA LEU A 239 -22.86 -3.61 -15.97
C LEU A 239 -21.69 -3.35 -16.92
N ASN A 240 -21.66 -2.21 -17.62
CA ASN A 240 -20.57 -1.88 -18.54
C ASN A 240 -19.76 -0.72 -17.95
N PHE A 241 -18.48 -0.96 -17.69
CA PHE A 241 -17.55 0.12 -17.38
C PHE A 241 -17.16 0.85 -18.67
N SER A 242 -17.22 2.18 -18.65
CA SER A 242 -16.75 3.05 -19.74
C SER A 242 -15.31 3.50 -19.54
N ASP A 243 -14.83 3.47 -18.29
CA ASP A 243 -13.45 3.78 -17.90
C ASP A 243 -13.07 2.95 -16.65
N PHE A 244 -11.77 2.92 -16.32
CA PHE A 244 -11.23 2.27 -15.13
C PHE A 244 -10.47 3.26 -14.25
N LEU A 245 -10.22 2.88 -13.00
CA LEU A 245 -9.40 3.68 -12.09
C LEU A 245 -7.97 3.16 -12.11
N ILE A 246 -7.01 4.07 -11.93
CA ILE A 246 -5.60 3.75 -11.77
C ILE A 246 -5.25 3.98 -10.30
N TYR A 247 -4.58 3.01 -9.67
CA TYR A 247 -3.87 3.23 -8.42
C TYR A 247 -2.45 3.74 -8.73
N PRO A 248 -2.13 5.03 -8.48
CA PRO A 248 -0.80 5.55 -8.69
C PRO A 248 0.14 5.09 -7.57
N VAL A 249 1.39 4.81 -7.92
CA VAL A 249 2.46 4.60 -6.93
C VAL A 249 3.39 5.82 -6.92
N PRO A 250 3.73 6.39 -5.75
CA PRO A 250 4.67 7.50 -5.66
C PRO A 250 6.06 7.14 -6.22
N GLU A 251 6.46 7.81 -7.30
CA GLU A 251 7.78 7.67 -7.91
C GLU A 251 8.90 7.89 -6.86
N PRO A 252 9.83 6.92 -6.65
CA PRO A 252 10.92 7.04 -5.66
C PRO A 252 11.82 8.28 -5.86
N SER A 253 11.87 8.79 -7.09
CA SER A 253 12.62 10.01 -7.46
C SER A 253 12.13 11.27 -6.72
N SER A 254 10.85 11.32 -6.34
CA SER A 254 10.25 12.38 -5.52
C SER A 254 10.96 12.55 -4.18
N LEU A 255 11.35 11.42 -3.57
CA LEU A 255 12.03 11.36 -2.28
C LEU A 255 13.51 11.71 -2.40
N ALA A 256 14.16 11.28 -3.49
CA ALA A 256 15.53 11.65 -3.80
C ALA A 256 15.69 13.17 -3.96
N LEU A 257 14.75 13.85 -4.63
CA LEU A 257 14.77 15.30 -4.79
C LEU A 257 14.55 16.04 -3.47
N ALA A 258 13.62 15.57 -2.62
CA ALA A 258 13.41 16.12 -1.28
C ALA A 258 14.66 15.96 -0.38
N GLY A 259 15.29 14.79 -0.41
CA GLY A 259 16.55 14.51 0.31
C GLY A 259 17.71 15.39 -0.17
N LEU A 260 17.87 15.56 -1.49
CA LEU A 260 18.87 16.47 -2.07
C LEU A 260 18.60 17.93 -1.71
N GLY A 261 17.33 18.36 -1.63
CA GLY A 261 16.96 19.69 -1.15
C GLY A 261 17.36 19.94 0.31
N ALA A 262 17.11 18.96 1.20
CA ALA A 262 17.54 19.02 2.60
C ALA A 262 19.07 19.03 2.75
N LEU A 263 19.78 18.22 1.94
CA LEU A 263 21.24 18.23 1.87
C LEU A 263 21.78 19.58 1.41
N ALA A 264 21.25 20.15 0.32
CA ALA A 264 21.62 21.47 -0.18
C ALA A 264 21.41 22.58 0.88
N LEU A 265 20.27 22.57 1.58
CA LEU A 265 19.99 23.50 2.69
C LEU A 265 20.99 23.34 3.85
N SER A 266 21.36 22.12 4.21
CA SER A 266 22.33 21.87 5.28
C SER A 266 23.76 22.30 4.91
N VAL A 267 24.18 22.11 3.66
CA VAL A 267 25.46 22.62 3.12
C VAL A 267 25.46 24.15 3.07
N LEU A 268 24.40 24.77 2.55
CA LEU A 268 24.26 26.23 2.49
C LEU A 268 24.25 26.88 3.88
N ARG A 269 23.65 26.21 4.88
CA ARG A 269 23.67 26.68 6.28
C ARG A 269 25.05 26.55 6.93
N ARG A 270 25.89 25.61 6.49
CA ARG A 270 27.26 25.41 6.97
C ARG A 270 28.23 26.46 6.42
N ASN A 271 27.99 26.97 5.21
CA ASN A 271 28.81 27.99 4.54
C ASN A 271 28.43 29.45 4.88
N ARG A 272 27.56 29.67 5.87
CA ARG A 272 27.10 31.00 6.34
C ARG A 272 27.57 31.32 7.77
N LYS A 273 28.63 30.67 8.24
CA LYS A 273 29.35 30.93 9.49
C LYS A 273 30.83 31.14 9.19
#